data_AF-A0A8T7FF01-F1
#
_entry.id   AF-A0A8T7FF01-F1
#
_cell.length_a   1.000
_cell.length_b   1.000
_cell.length_c   1.000
_cell.angle_alpha   90.00
_cell.angle_beta   90.00
_cell.angle_gamma   90.00
#
_symmetry.space_group_name_H-M   'P 1'
#
loop_
_entity.id
_entity.type
_entity.pdbx_description
1 polymer ?
#
loop_
_entity_poly.entity_id
_entity_poly.type
_entity_poly.pdbx_seq_one_letter_code
_entity_poly.pdbx_strand_id
1 'polypeptide(L)'
;MDIFGIGGSELLVILIVAGLILGPERLARVGREAGKFVRNAKAYFNSLSGELKSELDLLDEVRAVKGEVDKTVGDISLKNPPRS
;
A
#
# COMPACT_ATOMS: atom_id res chain seq x y z
N MET A 1 -6.87 20.22 15.36
CA MET A 1 -5.78 19.75 14.47
C MET A 1 -5.94 20.53 13.19
N ASP A 2 -5.08 21.52 12.99
CA ASP A 2 -5.14 22.42 11.84
C ASP A 2 -4.31 21.80 10.72
N ILE A 3 -4.94 21.61 9.56
CA ILE A 3 -4.26 21.13 8.36
C ILE A 3 -3.69 22.38 7.69
N PHE A 4 -2.36 22.49 7.61
CA PHE A 4 -1.65 23.63 6.99
C PHE A 4 -2.00 25.02 7.56
N GLY A 5 -2.35 25.11 8.84
CA GLY A 5 -2.77 26.37 9.47
C GLY A 5 -4.19 26.82 9.11
N ILE A 6 -4.96 25.94 8.44
CA ILE A 6 -6.35 26.16 8.08
C ILE A 6 -7.22 25.29 9.01
N GLY A 7 -8.05 25.96 9.81
CA GLY A 7 -9.06 25.33 10.65
C GLY A 7 -10.28 24.89 9.84
N GLY A 8 -11.14 24.06 10.46
CA GLY A 8 -12.33 23.52 9.80
C GLY A 8 -13.28 24.59 9.23
N SER A 9 -13.37 25.75 9.88
CA SER A 9 -14.18 26.89 9.41
C SER A 9 -13.61 27.56 8.16
N GLU A 10 -12.30 27.76 8.10
CA GLU A 10 -11.63 28.39 6.96
C GLU A 10 -11.72 27.51 5.72
N LEU A 11 -11.55 26.19 5.89
CA LEU A 11 -11.78 25.22 4.82
C LEU A 11 -13.20 25.32 4.25
N LEU A 12 -14.20 25.50 5.12
CA LEU A 12 -15.61 25.61 4.73
C LEU A 12 -15.86 26.89 3.90
N VAL A 13 -15.28 28.02 4.30
CA VAL A 13 -15.35 29.27 3.51
C VAL A 13 -14.69 29.10 2.14
N ILE A 14 -13.50 28.48 2.08
CA ILE A 14 -12.81 28.20 0.81
C ILE A 14 -13.69 27.33 -0.09
N LEU A 15 -14.34 26.29 0.44
CA LEU A 15 -15.24 25.44 -0.35
C LEU A 15 -16.44 26.21 -0.90
N ILE A 16 -17.03 27.11 -0.11
CA ILE A 16 -18.14 27.96 -0.58
C ILE A 16 -17.65 28.88 -1.70
N VAL A 17 -16.54 29.60 -1.49
CA VAL A 17 -15.99 30.52 -2.50
C VAL A 17 -15.61 29.80 -3.78
N ALA A 18 -14.90 28.68 -3.67
CA ALA A 18 -14.56 27.84 -4.82
C ALA A 18 -15.83 27.34 -5.54
N GLY A 19 -16.85 26.94 -4.78
CA GLY A 19 -18.15 26.52 -5.31
C GLY A 19 -18.91 27.64 -6.02
N LEU A 20 -18.77 28.90 -5.59
CA LEU A 20 -19.36 30.05 -6.28
C LEU A 20 -18.61 30.38 -7.57
N ILE A 21 -17.27 30.33 -7.56
CA ILE A 21 -16.43 30.66 -8.72
C ILE A 21 -16.54 29.61 -9.82
N LEU A 22 -16.40 28.33 -9.47
CA LEU A 22 -16.48 27.22 -10.42
C LEU A 22 -17.92 26.76 -10.68
N GLY A 23 -18.83 27.02 -9.73
CA GLY A 23 -20.14 26.39 -9.68
C GLY A 23 -20.08 25.02 -8.96
N PRO A 24 -21.09 24.67 -8.15
CA PRO A 24 -21.15 23.37 -7.45
C PRO A 24 -21.16 22.19 -8.43
N GLU A 25 -21.70 22.40 -9.64
CA GLU A 25 -21.80 21.39 -10.67
C GLU A 25 -20.42 21.02 -11.26
N ARG A 26 -19.50 21.98 -11.38
CA ARG A 26 -18.13 21.71 -11.85
C ARG A 26 -17.29 21.02 -10.79
N LEU A 27 -17.40 21.42 -9.52
CA LEU A 27 -16.72 20.74 -8.42
C LEU A 27 -17.14 19.26 -8.34
N ALA A 28 -18.44 18.98 -8.44
CA ALA A 28 -18.95 17.61 -8.46
C ALA A 28 -18.47 16.84 -9.70
N ARG A 29 -18.42 17.48 -10.89
CA ARG A 29 -17.93 16.85 -12.12
C ARG A 29 -16.45 16.46 -12.00
N VAL A 30 -15.59 17.39 -11.56
CA VAL A 30 -14.16 17.13 -11.37
C VAL A 30 -13.93 16.08 -10.28
N GLY A 31 -14.68 16.13 -9.17
CA GLY A 31 -14.61 15.10 -8.13
C GLY A 31 -15.00 13.70 -8.64
N ARG A 32 -16.03 13.61 -9.49
CA ARG A 32 -16.43 12.35 -10.14
C ARG A 32 -15.37 11.82 -11.10
N GLU A 33 -14.74 12.68 -11.89
CA GLU A 33 -13.67 12.31 -12.82
C GLU A 33 -12.41 11.88 -12.07
N ALA A 34 -11.98 12.64 -11.07
CA ALA A 34 -10.88 12.29 -10.19
C ALA A 34 -11.14 10.97 -9.44
N GLY A 35 -12.35 10.76 -8.94
CA GLY A 35 -12.74 9.51 -8.29
C GLY A 35 -12.67 8.31 -9.22
N LYS A 36 -13.10 8.46 -10.48
CA LYS A 36 -12.93 7.42 -11.51
C LYS A 36 -11.46 7.14 -11.79
N PHE A 37 -10.65 8.19 -11.91
CA PHE A 37 -9.20 8.06 -12.13
C PHE A 37 -8.53 7.32 -10.97
N VAL A 38 -8.79 7.71 -9.73
CA VAL A 38 -8.28 7.05 -8.52
C VAL A 38 -8.75 5.61 -8.44
N ARG A 39 -10.03 5.33 -8.76
CA ARG A 39 -10.56 3.96 -8.78
C ARG A 39 -9.82 3.09 -9.80
N ASN A 40 -9.58 3.62 -10.99
CA ASN A 40 -8.86 2.91 -12.02
C ASN A 40 -7.41 2.70 -11.59
N ALA A 41 -6.71 3.74 -11.14
CA ALA A 41 -5.35 3.65 -10.62
C ALA A 41 -5.24 2.60 -9.50
N LYS A 42 -6.17 2.59 -8.54
CA LYS A 42 -6.24 1.56 -7.49
C LYS A 42 -6.41 0.15 -8.05
N ALA A 43 -7.22 -0.02 -9.10
CA ALA A 43 -7.38 -1.32 -9.77
C ALA A 43 -6.07 -1.77 -10.44
N TYR A 44 -5.33 -0.86 -11.09
CA TYR A 44 -4.01 -1.15 -11.67
C TYR A 44 -2.95 -1.48 -10.59
N PHE A 45 -2.92 -0.71 -9.49
CA PHE A 45 -2.04 -1.02 -8.37
C PHE A 45 -2.40 -2.35 -7.70
N ASN A 46 -3.68 -2.71 -7.62
CA ASN A 46 -4.13 -4.00 -7.10
C ASN A 46 -3.76 -5.17 -8.02
N SER A 47 -3.79 -5.01 -9.35
CA SER A 47 -3.34 -6.06 -10.28
C SER A 47 -1.82 -6.23 -10.23
N LEU A 48 -1.07 -5.13 -10.22
CA LEU A 48 0.38 -5.15 -10.03
C LEU A 48 0.77 -5.74 -8.67
N SER A 49 0.03 -5.38 -7.60
CA SER A 49 0.23 -5.97 -6.27
C SER A 49 -0.20 -7.43 -6.26
N GLY A 50 -1.17 -7.86 -7.05
CA GLY A 50 -1.56 -9.27 -7.16
C GLY A 50 -0.47 -10.12 -7.80
N GLU A 51 0.18 -9.59 -8.84
CA GLU A 51 1.35 -10.20 -9.49
C GLU A 51 2.57 -10.19 -8.56
N LEU A 52 2.89 -9.04 -7.96
CA LEU A 52 3.98 -8.90 -6.98
C LEU A 52 3.73 -9.71 -5.71
N LYS A 53 2.48 -9.86 -5.25
CA LYS A 53 2.15 -10.67 -4.06
C LYS A 53 2.22 -12.15 -4.37
N SER A 54 1.93 -12.57 -5.60
CA SER A 54 2.28 -13.92 -6.05
C SER A 54 3.79 -14.14 -6.08
N GLU A 55 4.60 -13.11 -6.33
CA GLU A 55 6.06 -13.19 -6.27
C GLU A 55 6.62 -13.04 -4.83
N LEU A 56 5.93 -12.29 -3.96
CA LEU A 56 6.27 -12.15 -2.55
C LEU A 56 5.85 -13.37 -1.72
N ASP A 57 4.74 -14.04 -2.04
CA ASP A 57 4.40 -15.34 -1.47
C ASP A 57 5.46 -16.39 -1.83
N LEU A 58 6.02 -16.33 -3.06
CA LEU A 58 7.19 -17.16 -3.42
C LEU A 58 8.44 -16.77 -2.60
N LEU A 59 8.65 -15.48 -2.33
CA LEU A 59 9.76 -15.03 -1.48
C LEU A 59 9.61 -15.43 0.00
N ASP A 60 8.38 -15.46 0.52
CA ASP A 60 8.07 -15.94 1.87
C ASP A 60 8.19 -17.47 1.95
N GLU A 61 7.80 -18.22 0.92
CA GLU A 61 8.02 -19.67 0.81
C GLU A 61 9.53 -19.99 0.68
N VAL A 62 10.29 -19.23 -0.12
CA VAL A 62 11.75 -19.33 -0.21
C VAL A 62 12.42 -18.97 1.12
N ARG A 63 11.88 -18.01 1.89
CA ARG A 63 12.34 -17.72 3.27
C ARG A 63 12.05 -18.86 4.24
N ALA A 64 10.88 -19.51 4.12
CA ALA A 64 10.52 -20.66 4.93
C ALA A 64 11.44 -21.86 4.65
N VAL A 65 11.69 -22.16 3.37
CA VAL A 65 12.62 -23.21 2.93
C VAL A 65 14.05 -22.91 3.39
N LYS A 66 14.52 -21.66 3.27
CA LYS A 66 15.82 -21.24 3.78
C LYS A 66 15.93 -21.46 5.30
N GLY A 67 14.86 -21.19 6.05
CA GLY A 67 14.79 -21.41 7.50
C GLY A 67 14.80 -22.89 7.92
N GLU A 68 14.26 -23.81 7.11
CA GLU A 68 14.37 -25.25 7.34
C GLU A 68 15.74 -25.82 6.95
N VAL A 69 16.34 -25.32 5.87
CA VAL A 69 17.70 -25.67 5.46
C VAL A 69 18.71 -25.22 6.51
N ASP A 70 18.57 -24.02 7.07
CA ASP A 70 19.49 -23.50 8.11
C ASP A 70 19.42 -24.33 9.40
N LYS A 71 18.22 -24.79 9.79
CA LYS A 71 18.03 -25.69 10.94
C LYS A 71 18.60 -27.08 10.69
N THR A 72 18.38 -27.63 9.49
CA THR A 72 18.90 -28.95 9.12
C THR A 72 20.43 -28.94 9.01
N VAL A 73 21.02 -27.89 8.42
CA VAL A 73 22.48 -27.71 8.35
C VAL A 73 23.07 -27.46 9.74
N GLY A 74 22.38 -26.72 10.60
CA GLY A 74 22.76 -26.53 12.02
C GLY A 74 22.76 -27.84 12.81
N ASP A 75 21.73 -28.68 12.66
CA ASP A 75 21.61 -29.96 13.35
C ASP A 75 22.62 -31.01 12.83
N ILE A 76 22.94 -31.00 11.54
CA ILE A 76 24.00 -31.84 10.96
C ILE A 76 25.38 -31.38 11.47
N SER A 77 25.57 -30.08 11.73
CA SER A 77 26.82 -29.53 12.29
C SER A 77 26.98 -29.85 13.78
N LEU A 78 25.90 -29.97 14.55
CA LEU A 78 25.94 -30.37 15.97
C LEU A 78 26.07 -31.88 16.19
N LYS A 79 25.81 -32.70 15.16
CA LYS A 79 25.89 -34.17 15.25
C LYS A 79 27.18 -34.74 14.68
N ASN A 80 28.32 -34.24 15.14
CA ASN A 80 29.59 -34.95 15.01
C ASN A 80 30.25 -35.12 16.38
N PRO A 81 29.92 -36.18 17.14
CA PRO A 81 30.75 -36.54 18.28
C PRO A 81 32.13 -37.01 17.74
N PRO A 82 33.24 -36.45 18.22
CA PRO A 82 34.57 -36.88 17.81
C PRO A 82 34.73 -38.37 18.11
N ARG A 83 35.02 -39.15 17.07
CA ARG A 83 35.39 -40.56 17.19
C ARG A 83 36.76 -40.65 17.85
N SER A 84 36.78 -41.12 19.09
CA SER A 84 37.97 -41.67 19.76
C SER A 84 37.55 -42.86 20.60
#